data_AF-A0AAV6ANJ3-F1
#
_entry.id   AF-A0AAV6ANJ3-F1
#
_cell.length_a   1.000
_cell.length_b   1.000
_cell.length_c   1.000
_cell.angle_alpha   90.00
_cell.angle_beta   90.00
_cell.angle_gamma   90.00
#
_symmetry.space_group_name_H-M   'P 1'
#
loop_
_entity.id
_entity.type
_entity.pdbx_description
1 polymer ?
#
loop_
_entity_poly.entity_id
_entity_poly.type
_entity_poly.pdbx_seq_one_letter_code
_entity_poly.pdbx_strand_id
1 'polypeptide(L)' 'WDTDDLDAMIGPLWGEMDEEKRIAGWKAVSKYIAEEGYVIPLLQYVQPIVYKDGLTVTPDQSGALQPTLVAPS' A
#
# COMPACT_ATOMS: atom_id res chain seq x y z
N TRP A 1 13.92 -1.23 -9.36
CA TRP A 1 13.55 -1.36 -7.94
C TRP A 1 13.89 -2.75 -7.43
N ASP A 2 13.77 -3.80 -8.26
CA ASP A 2 14.26 -5.15 -7.95
C ASP A 2 15.80 -5.21 -8.07
N THR A 3 16.50 -5.03 -6.94
CA THR A 3 17.96 -4.95 -6.85
C THR A 3 18.43 -5.55 -5.52
N ASP A 4 19.62 -6.17 -5.51
CA ASP A 4 20.17 -6.92 -4.36
C ASP A 4 20.28 -6.09 -3.06
N ASP A 5 20.58 -4.79 -3.20
CA ASP A 5 20.65 -3.84 -2.09
C ASP A 5 19.28 -3.62 -1.44
N LEU A 6 18.22 -3.46 -2.23
CA LEU A 6 16.87 -3.28 -1.72
C LEU A 6 16.34 -4.55 -1.07
N ASP A 7 16.60 -5.72 -1.68
CA ASP A 7 16.24 -7.02 -1.12
C ASP A 7 16.92 -7.26 0.24
N ALA A 8 18.20 -6.92 0.36
CA ALA A 8 18.93 -7.04 1.61
C ALA A 8 18.37 -6.13 2.72
N MET A 9 17.84 -4.95 2.38
CA MET A 9 17.20 -4.06 3.33
C MET A 9 15.79 -4.52 3.73
N ILE A 10 15.02 -5.07 2.77
CA ILE A 10 13.64 -5.49 2.97
C ILE A 10 13.53 -6.82 3.71
N GLY A 11 14.35 -7.81 3.34
CA GLY A 11 14.26 -9.19 3.83
C GLY A 11 14.13 -9.32 5.36
N PRO A 12 14.98 -8.64 6.16
CA PRO A 12 14.87 -8.68 7.62
C PRO A 12 13.54 -8.14 8.17
N LEU A 13 12.88 -7.20 7.49
CA LEU A 13 11.67 -6.53 7.98
C LEU A 13 10.42 -7.41 7.90
N TRP A 14 10.42 -8.44 7.05
CA TRP A 14 9.30 -9.39 6.95
C TRP A 14 9.12 -10.22 8.22
N GLY A 15 10.20 -10.48 8.95
CA GLY A 15 10.20 -11.25 10.19
C GLY A 15 10.38 -10.41 11.47
N GLU A 16 10.50 -9.09 11.38
CA GLU A 16 10.68 -8.23 12.55
C GLU A 16 9.38 -8.16 13.37
N MET A 17 9.44 -8.62 14.61
CA MET A 17 8.30 -8.74 15.52
C MET A 17 8.08 -7.46 16.34
N ASP A 18 9.14 -6.67 16.54
CA ASP A 18 9.06 -5.37 17.19
C ASP A 18 8.47 -4.35 16.22
N GLU A 19 7.25 -3.89 16.50
CA GLU A 19 6.52 -3.00 15.61
C GLU A 19 7.23 -1.66 15.39
N GLU A 20 7.82 -1.08 16.43
CA GLU A 20 8.50 0.20 16.34
C GLU A 20 9.75 0.08 15.45
N LYS A 21 10.55 -0.99 15.65
CA LYS A 21 11.70 -1.28 14.78
C LYS A 21 11.29 -1.57 13.35
N ARG A 22 10.23 -2.36 13.14
CA ARG A 22 9.72 -2.68 11.80
C ARG A 22 9.28 -1.42 11.06
N ILE A 23 8.52 -0.55 11.72
CA ILE A 23 8.06 0.73 11.12
C ILE A 23 9.25 1.64 10.82
N ALA A 24 10.22 1.75 11.73
CA ALA A 24 11.44 2.54 11.49
C ALA A 24 12.24 2.00 10.28
N GLY A 25 12.36 0.68 10.16
CA GLY A 25 12.99 0.01 9.02
C GLY A 25 12.30 0.32 7.69
N TRP A 26 10.97 0.19 7.61
CA TRP A 26 10.23 0.50 6.38
C TRP A 26 10.32 1.97 5.98
N LYS A 27 10.40 2.90 6.95
CA LYS A 27 10.66 4.31 6.68
C LYS A 27 12.05 4.54 6.10
N ALA A 28 13.07 3.83 6.60
CA ALA A 28 14.44 3.90 6.07
C ALA A 28 14.51 3.36 4.63
N VAL A 29 13.86 2.21 4.35
CA VAL A 29 13.74 1.65 3.00
C VAL A 29 13.06 2.64 2.05
N SER A 30 11.92 3.21 2.46
CA SER A 30 11.17 4.17 1.64
C SER A 30 11.99 5.43 1.34
N LYS A 31 12.77 5.91 2.30
CA LYS A 31 13.70 7.02 2.12
C LYS A 31 14.78 6.68 1.09
N TYR A 32 15.40 5.51 1.21
CA TYR A 32 16.44 5.06 0.27
C TYR A 32 15.93 4.94 -1.17
N ILE A 33 14.75 4.32 -1.35
CA ILE A 33 14.06 4.25 -2.66
C ILE A 33 13.89 5.64 -3.29
N ALA A 34 13.53 6.64 -2.49
CA ALA A 34 13.35 8.01 -2.96
C ALA A 34 14.68 8.71 -3.27
N GLU A 35 15.73 8.52 -2.46
CA GLU A 35 17.06 9.09 -2.66
C GLU A 35 17.75 8.54 -3.93
N GLU A 36 17.62 7.24 -4.18
CA GLU A 36 18.17 6.58 -5.36
C GLU A 36 17.26 6.66 -6.60
N GLY A 37 16.07 7.26 -6.46
CA GLY A 37 15.13 7.44 -7.57
C GLY A 37 14.55 6.14 -8.13
N TYR A 38 14.55 5.05 -7.36
CA TYR A 38 14.01 3.76 -7.80
C TYR A 38 12.51 3.78 -8.00
N VAL A 39 11.79 4.60 -7.23
CA VAL A 39 10.36 4.86 -7.36
C VAL A 39 10.08 6.32 -6.98
N ILE A 40 9.32 7.03 -7.80
CA ILE A 40 8.87 8.40 -7.51
C ILE A 40 7.34 8.38 -7.38
N PRO A 41 6.78 8.50 -6.16
CA PRO A 41 5.34 8.61 -5.98
C PRO A 41 4.82 9.91 -6.59
N LEU A 42 3.87 9.81 -7.53
CA LEU A 42 3.32 10.99 -8.22
C LEU A 42 1.99 11.46 -7.62
N LEU A 43 1.12 10.51 -7.28
CA LEU A 43 -0.20 10.77 -6.72
C LEU A 43 -0.67 9.58 -5.88
N GLN A 44 -1.51 9.87 -4.89
CA GLN A 44 -2.31 8.86 -4.23
C GLN A 44 -3.68 8.81 -4.92
N TYR A 45 -3.93 7.76 -5.68
CA TYR A 45 -5.17 7.61 -6.44
C TYR A 45 -6.34 7.26 -5.51
N VAL A 46 -7.48 7.93 -5.71
CA VAL A 46 -8.76 7.58 -5.08
C VAL A 46 -9.61 6.89 -6.14
N GLN A 47 -9.98 5.63 -5.91
CA GLN A 47 -10.75 4.81 -6.86
C GLN A 47 -12.19 5.33 -7.01
N PRO A 48 -12.60 5.83 -8.20
CA PRO A 48 -13.98 6.12 -8.49
C PRO A 48 -14.74 4.81 -8.71
N ILE A 49 -15.87 4.64 -8.04
CA ILE A 49 -16.75 3.48 -8.22
C ILE A 49 -18.06 3.97 -8.81
N VAL A 50 -18.40 3.47 -9.99
CA VAL A 50 -19.69 3.70 -10.63
C VAL A 50 -20.53 2.44 -10.48
N TYR A 51 -21.75 2.58 -9.94
CA TYR A 51 -22.64 1.45 -9.68
C TYR A 51 -24.08 1.78 -10.09
N LYS A 52 -24.87 0.72 -10.30
CA LYS A 52 -26.27 0.81 -10.68
C LYS A 52 -27.09 1.42 -9.53
N ASP A 53 -28.09 2.22 -9.88
CA ASP A 53 -29.12 2.66 -8.95
C ASP A 53 -29.80 1.47 -8.22
N GLY A 54 -30.14 1.68 -6.95
CA GLY A 54 -30.63 0.64 -6.03
C GLY A 54 -29.54 -0.22 -5.37
N LEU A 55 -28.27 0.18 -5.48
CA LEU A 55 -27.17 -0.41 -4.72
C LEU A 55 -26.57 0.64 -3.77
N THR A 56 -26.18 0.19 -2.58
CA THR A 56 -25.33 0.93 -1.65
C THR A 56 -23.94 0.31 -1.69
N VAL A 57 -22.93 1.12 -1.99
CA VAL A 57 -21.52 0.69 -2.06
C VAL A 57 -20.70 1.48 -1.06
N THR A 58 -20.00 0.78 -0.17
CA THR A 58 -19.02 1.36 0.75
C THR A 58 -17.61 1.19 0.17
N PRO A 59 -16.89 2.27 -0.19
CA PRO A 59 -15.53 2.16 -0.71
C PRO A 59 -14.58 1.58 0.34
N ASP A 60 -13.74 0.64 -0.07
CA ASP A 60 -12.66 0.12 0.78
C ASP A 60 -11.41 1.02 0.68
N GLN A 61 -10.77 1.30 1.81
CA GLN A 61 -9.62 2.21 1.85
C GLN A 61 -8.36 1.64 1.16
N SER A 62 -8.26 0.32 0.98
CA SER A 62 -7.17 -0.29 0.21
C SER A 62 -7.35 -0.17 -1.31
N GLY A 63 -8.53 0.25 -1.77
CA GLY A 63 -8.91 0.26 -3.19
C GLY A 63 -9.35 -1.09 -3.74
N ALA A 64 -9.54 -2.10 -2.87
CA ALA A 64 -10.09 -3.39 -3.25
C ALA A 64 -11.63 -3.32 -3.30
N LEU A 65 -12.24 -3.73 -4.43
CA LEU A 65 -13.69 -3.87 -4.50
C LEU A 65 -14.11 -5.18 -3.79
N GLN A 66 -14.78 -5.05 -2.65
CA GLN A 66 -15.22 -6.20 -1.86
C GLN A 66 -16.73 -6.44 -1.98
N PRO A 67 -17.19 -7.66 -2.33
CA PRO A 67 -18.63 -7.97 -2.44
C PRO A 67 -19.39 -7.75 -1.13
N THR A 68 -18.74 -7.95 0.01
CA THR A 68 -19.32 -7.73 1.36
C THR A 68 -19.61 -6.26 1.67
N LEU A 69 -19.05 -5.33 0.89
CA LEU A 69 -19.28 -3.88 1.01
C LEU A 69 -20.29 -3.35 -0.01
N VAL A 70 -21.02 -4.25 -0.68
CA VAL A 70 -22.08 -3.93 -1.65
C VAL A 70 -23.39 -4.55 -1.17
N ALA A 71 -24.44 -3.74 -1.07
CA ALA A 71 -25.77 -4.18 -0.66
C ALA A 71 -26.86 -3.54 -1.53
N PRO A 72 -28.09 -4.08 -1.56
CA PRO A 72 -29.25 -3.33 -2.03
C PRO A 72 -29.43 -2.05 -1.21
N SER A 73 -29.91 -0.98 -1.85
CA SER A 73 -30.26 0.29 -1.18
C SER A 73 -31.47 0.17 -0.27
#